data_AF-A0AAW0TTJ2-F1
#
_entry.id   AF-A0AAW0TTJ2-F1
#
_cell.length_a   1.000
_cell.length_b   1.000
_cell.length_c   1.000
_cell.angle_alpha   90.00
_cell.angle_beta   90.00
_cell.angle_gamma   90.00
#
_symmetry.space_group_name_H-M   'P 1'
#
loop_
_entity.id
_entity.type
_entity.pdbx_description
1 polymer ?
#
loop_
_entity_poly.entity_id
_entity_poly.type
_entity_poly.pdbx_seq_one_letter_code
_entity_poly.pdbx_strand_id
1 'polypeptide(L)'
;MPFKLRLKKTRQYNVLSRNVLVISVELLDKTTLECTLSADSTGQDCLHNVCQRLSLHQPEFLGLRYMSKKPYPKVRWVELDRPLKKQLDKYAQSPTLALAVLYYIHDVALLQDDVTRSHYFLQVKQDVLEGKLRCNHEQAVLLASYSLQAEFGDHQPDRHTAEYLKDFKLFPKQIGSEGEVGALLEAVVWQYSSLQGLAQALAETYYILEAQRLDGYGQETFMARDERGSEVYLGTSLMGIDVRPAAGHTHVFYRWNDITNLVNNKRNFRHRVSEDR
;
A
#
# COMPACT_ATOMS: atom_id res chain seq x y z
N MET A 1 -65.92 0.68 39.57
CA MET A 1 -64.70 -0.13 39.87
C MET A 1 -64.35 -0.96 38.63
N PRO A 2 -63.07 -1.15 38.29
CA PRO A 2 -62.50 -0.53 37.08
C PRO A 2 -62.27 -1.50 35.90
N PHE A 3 -62.29 -0.91 34.70
CA PHE A 3 -61.87 -1.52 33.44
C PHE A 3 -60.40 -1.95 33.50
N LYS A 4 -60.13 -3.25 33.41
CA LYS A 4 -58.76 -3.78 33.29
C LYS A 4 -58.30 -3.70 31.83
N LEU A 5 -57.71 -2.57 31.44
CA LEU A 5 -56.90 -2.45 30.23
C LEU A 5 -55.68 -3.37 30.34
N ARG A 6 -55.71 -4.51 29.65
CA ARG A 6 -54.52 -5.35 29.45
C ARG A 6 -53.61 -4.66 28.44
N LEU A 7 -52.69 -3.82 28.93
CA LEU A 7 -51.52 -3.40 28.18
C LEU A 7 -50.74 -4.67 27.79
N LYS A 8 -50.86 -5.08 26.52
CA LYS A 8 -49.91 -6.03 25.93
C LYS A 8 -48.54 -5.38 26.06
N LYS A 9 -47.66 -5.98 26.87
CA LYS A 9 -46.23 -5.65 26.86
C LYS A 9 -45.76 -5.80 25.42
N THR A 10 -45.58 -4.68 24.72
CA THR A 10 -44.77 -4.62 23.53
C THR A 10 -43.41 -5.11 23.96
N ARG A 11 -43.07 -6.36 23.58
CA ARG A 11 -41.68 -6.78 23.53
C ARG A 11 -41.04 -5.80 22.57
N GLN A 12 -40.30 -4.82 23.11
CA GLN A 12 -39.25 -4.17 22.35
C GLN A 12 -38.35 -5.31 21.90
N TYR A 13 -38.49 -5.71 20.64
CA TYR A 13 -37.46 -6.47 19.97
C TYR A 13 -36.27 -5.52 19.93
N ASN A 14 -35.38 -5.64 20.93
CA ASN A 14 -34.00 -5.23 20.74
C ASN A 14 -33.44 -6.15 19.65
N VAL A 15 -33.69 -5.78 18.39
CA VAL A 15 -32.92 -6.25 17.24
C VAL A 15 -31.57 -5.54 17.33
N LEU A 16 -30.81 -5.80 18.39
CA LEU A 16 -29.37 -5.64 18.35
C LEU A 16 -28.90 -6.77 17.44
N SER A 17 -28.89 -6.48 16.15
CA SER A 17 -28.57 -7.40 15.08
C SER A 17 -27.19 -7.98 15.30
N ARG A 18 -27.11 -9.19 15.88
CA ARG A 18 -25.90 -10.04 15.92
C ARG A 18 -25.31 -10.32 14.52
N ASN A 19 -25.99 -9.87 13.47
CA ASN A 19 -25.69 -10.08 12.07
C ASN A 19 -25.05 -8.87 11.38
N VAL A 20 -24.79 -7.75 12.08
CA VAL A 20 -24.14 -6.57 11.50
C VAL A 20 -22.74 -6.40 12.07
N LEU A 21 -21.79 -6.08 11.21
CA LEU A 21 -20.38 -5.86 11.49
C LEU A 21 -19.99 -4.50 10.92
N VAL A 22 -19.44 -3.61 11.75
CA VAL A 22 -18.88 -2.34 11.30
C VAL A 22 -17.37 -2.46 11.28
N ILE A 23 -16.76 -2.22 10.11
CA ILE A 23 -15.32 -2.26 9.90
C ILE A 23 -14.86 -0.88 9.46
N SER A 24 -13.81 -0.39 10.10
CA SER A 24 -13.10 0.81 9.70
C SER A 24 -12.00 0.45 8.70
N VAL A 25 -12.00 1.11 7.54
CA VAL A 25 -11.00 0.94 6.48
C VAL A 25 -10.22 2.24 6.33
N GLU A 26 -8.92 2.21 6.63
CA GLU A 26 -7.99 3.30 6.32
C GLU A 26 -7.69 3.30 4.82
N LEU A 27 -7.87 4.45 4.18
CA LEU A 27 -7.59 4.67 2.77
C LEU A 27 -6.16 5.18 2.54
N LEU A 28 -5.73 5.23 1.28
CA LEU A 28 -4.36 5.60 0.93
C LEU A 28 -4.06 7.09 1.14
N ASP A 29 -5.11 7.92 1.15
CA ASP A 29 -5.06 9.34 1.52
C ASP A 29 -5.12 9.59 3.04
N LYS A 30 -5.08 8.53 3.86
CA LYS A 30 -5.20 8.55 5.33
C LYS A 30 -6.57 8.92 5.88
N THR A 31 -7.56 9.06 5.01
CA THR A 31 -8.95 9.13 5.47
C THR A 31 -9.44 7.74 5.86
N THR A 32 -10.61 7.69 6.52
CA THR A 32 -11.18 6.44 7.01
C THR A 32 -12.61 6.31 6.53
N LEU A 33 -12.97 5.10 6.11
CA LEU A 33 -14.29 4.77 5.60
C LEU A 33 -14.88 3.62 6.42
N GLU A 34 -16.12 3.79 6.89
CA GLU A 34 -16.83 2.76 7.66
C GLU A 34 -17.70 1.88 6.75
N CYS A 35 -17.39 0.59 6.74
CA CYS A 35 -18.15 -0.44 6.05
C CYS A 35 -19.10 -1.13 7.03
N THR A 36 -20.40 -0.98 6.81
CA THR A 36 -21.42 -1.75 7.52
C THR A 36 -21.76 -2.99 6.70
N LEU A 37 -21.40 -4.16 7.22
CA LEU A 37 -21.46 -5.45 6.54
C LEU A 37 -22.30 -6.44 7.33
N SER A 38 -22.75 -7.50 6.67
CA SER A 38 -23.34 -8.64 7.36
C SER A 38 -22.25 -9.55 7.96
N ALA A 39 -22.59 -10.36 8.97
CA ALA A 39 -21.63 -11.25 9.63
C ALA A 39 -21.06 -12.35 8.71
N ASP A 40 -21.75 -12.66 7.62
CA ASP A 40 -21.38 -13.61 6.56
C ASP A 40 -20.71 -12.93 5.36
N SER A 41 -20.65 -11.59 5.31
CA SER A 41 -19.97 -10.86 4.24
C SER A 41 -18.51 -11.29 4.10
N THR A 42 -18.10 -11.42 2.86
CA THR A 42 -16.75 -11.80 2.45
C THR A 42 -15.81 -10.59 2.43
N GLY A 43 -14.50 -10.85 2.26
CA GLY A 43 -13.54 -9.79 1.98
C GLY A 43 -13.86 -9.05 0.68
N GLN A 44 -14.34 -9.75 -0.34
CA GLN A 44 -14.75 -9.18 -1.61
C GLN A 44 -15.91 -8.19 -1.44
N ASP A 45 -16.91 -8.52 -0.63
CA ASP A 45 -18.05 -7.63 -0.37
C ASP A 45 -17.58 -6.31 0.28
N CYS A 46 -16.63 -6.41 1.22
CA CYS A 46 -16.02 -5.23 1.84
C CYS A 46 -15.24 -4.38 0.84
N LEU A 47 -14.39 -5.01 0.03
CA LEU A 47 -13.61 -4.30 -0.99
C LEU A 47 -14.53 -3.61 -2.00
N HIS A 48 -15.57 -4.31 -2.47
CA HIS A 48 -16.57 -3.73 -3.37
C HIS A 48 -17.28 -2.53 -2.74
N ASN A 49 -17.64 -2.61 -1.46
CA ASN A 49 -18.28 -1.51 -0.74
C ASN A 49 -17.37 -0.28 -0.60
N VAL A 50 -16.06 -0.49 -0.43
CA VAL A 50 -15.05 0.59 -0.47
C VAL A 50 -14.96 1.19 -1.87
N CYS A 51 -14.77 0.35 -2.90
CA CYS A 51 -14.63 0.82 -4.29
C CYS A 51 -15.85 1.59 -4.77
N GLN A 52 -17.07 1.13 -4.46
CA GLN A 52 -18.30 1.85 -4.79
C GLN A 52 -18.35 3.26 -4.18
N ARG A 53 -17.97 3.40 -2.90
CA ARG A 53 -17.96 4.72 -2.24
C ARG A 53 -16.90 5.66 -2.80
N LEU A 54 -15.79 5.11 -3.28
CA LEU A 54 -14.73 5.87 -3.93
C LEU A 54 -14.99 6.12 -5.42
N SER A 55 -16.03 5.51 -6.00
CA SER A 55 -16.23 5.47 -7.46
C SER A 55 -14.99 4.91 -8.19
N LEU A 56 -14.37 3.88 -7.62
CA LEU A 56 -13.19 3.22 -8.15
C LEU A 56 -13.56 2.04 -9.05
N HIS A 57 -13.07 2.04 -10.28
CA HIS A 57 -13.50 1.09 -11.31
C HIS A 57 -12.50 -0.02 -11.63
N GLN A 58 -11.28 0.03 -11.11
CA GLN A 58 -10.25 -1.01 -11.30
C GLN A 58 -9.84 -1.67 -9.97
N PRO A 59 -10.77 -2.34 -9.26
CA PRO A 59 -10.50 -2.96 -7.97
C PRO A 59 -9.45 -4.08 -8.03
N GLU A 60 -9.17 -4.62 -9.21
CA GLU A 60 -8.19 -5.69 -9.43
C GLU A 60 -6.77 -5.31 -8.98
N PHE A 61 -6.39 -4.03 -8.95
CA PHE A 61 -5.07 -3.59 -8.49
C PHE A 61 -4.97 -3.42 -6.97
N LEU A 62 -6.10 -3.46 -6.27
CA LEU A 62 -6.20 -3.11 -4.86
C LEU A 62 -6.63 -4.31 -4.01
N GLY A 63 -6.25 -4.27 -2.75
CA GLY A 63 -6.65 -5.25 -1.76
C GLY A 63 -6.83 -4.62 -0.40
N LEU A 64 -7.35 -5.44 0.53
CA LEU A 64 -7.49 -5.07 1.92
C LEU A 64 -6.46 -5.83 2.74
N ARG A 65 -5.80 -5.15 3.68
CA ARG A 65 -4.83 -5.76 4.60
C ARG A 65 -5.11 -5.37 6.04
N TYR A 66 -4.63 -6.18 6.98
CA TYR A 66 -4.79 -5.95 8.42
C TYR A 66 -3.55 -6.37 9.20
N MET A 67 -3.43 -5.82 10.42
CA MET A 67 -2.34 -6.15 11.34
C MET A 67 -2.60 -7.49 12.02
N SER A 68 -1.64 -8.40 11.95
CA SER A 68 -1.74 -9.77 12.46
C SER A 68 -1.46 -9.86 13.97
N LYS A 69 -2.22 -10.68 14.70
CA LYS A 69 -1.93 -11.02 16.12
C LYS A 69 -0.57 -11.70 16.30
N LYS A 70 -0.09 -12.38 15.26
CA LYS A 70 1.23 -13.03 15.27
C LYS A 70 2.32 -12.04 14.87
N PRO A 71 3.53 -12.15 15.42
CA PRO A 71 4.64 -11.27 15.07
C PRO A 71 5.06 -11.39 13.60
N TYR A 72 4.83 -12.57 12.97
CA TYR A 72 5.15 -12.80 11.57
C TYR A 72 4.09 -13.68 10.86
N PRO A 73 3.63 -13.30 9.65
CA PRO A 73 3.80 -11.98 9.05
C PRO A 73 3.05 -10.92 9.87
N LYS A 74 3.63 -9.71 9.98
CA LYS A 74 3.05 -8.59 10.75
C LYS A 74 1.80 -8.03 10.09
N VAL A 75 1.79 -7.99 8.76
CA VAL A 75 0.66 -7.56 7.93
C VAL A 75 0.14 -8.77 7.17
N ARG A 76 -1.18 -8.86 7.00
CA ARG A 76 -1.85 -9.92 6.25
C ARG A 76 -2.86 -9.35 5.28
N TRP A 77 -2.91 -9.90 4.09
CA TRP A 77 -3.97 -9.64 3.13
C TRP A 77 -5.25 -10.37 3.54
N VAL A 78 -6.39 -9.73 3.29
CA VAL A 78 -7.72 -10.34 3.43
C VAL A 78 -7.90 -11.38 2.32
N GLU A 79 -8.33 -12.58 2.69
CA GLU A 79 -8.78 -13.59 1.73
C GLU A 79 -10.17 -13.17 1.23
N LEU A 80 -10.25 -12.65 0.00
CA LEU A 80 -11.47 -12.00 -0.52
C LEU A 80 -12.65 -12.97 -0.66
N ASP A 81 -12.40 -14.26 -0.90
CA ASP A 81 -13.39 -15.33 -1.05
C ASP A 81 -13.94 -15.86 0.28
N ARG A 82 -13.41 -15.38 1.43
CA ARG A 82 -13.77 -15.91 2.75
C ARG A 82 -14.51 -14.91 3.62
N PRO A 83 -15.33 -15.38 4.59
CA PRO A 83 -16.03 -14.51 5.53
C PRO A 83 -15.07 -13.62 6.31
N LEU A 84 -15.21 -12.31 6.16
CA LEU A 84 -14.26 -11.32 6.68
C LEU A 84 -14.20 -11.34 8.21
N LYS A 85 -15.37 -11.41 8.86
CA LYS A 85 -15.48 -11.47 10.32
C LYS A 85 -14.63 -12.58 10.94
N LYS A 86 -14.73 -13.79 10.37
CA LYS A 86 -13.99 -14.97 10.88
C LYS A 86 -12.48 -14.79 10.76
N GLN A 87 -12.02 -14.14 9.69
CA GLN A 87 -10.60 -13.87 9.48
C GLN A 87 -10.08 -12.86 10.50
N LEU A 88 -10.82 -11.76 10.71
CA LEU A 88 -10.45 -10.71 11.67
C LEU A 88 -10.45 -11.23 13.11
N ASP A 89 -11.52 -11.91 13.54
CA ASP A 89 -11.62 -12.47 14.89
C ASP A 89 -10.45 -13.41 15.21
N LYS A 90 -10.07 -14.23 14.23
CA LYS A 90 -9.03 -15.25 14.39
C LYS A 90 -7.62 -14.67 14.30
N TYR A 91 -7.37 -13.71 13.41
CA TYR A 91 -6.01 -13.34 13.03
C TYR A 91 -5.66 -11.85 13.21
N ALA A 92 -6.62 -10.93 13.28
CA ALA A 92 -6.34 -9.49 13.30
C ALA A 92 -6.18 -8.93 14.73
N GLN A 93 -5.26 -7.99 14.93
CA GLN A 93 -5.07 -7.31 16.22
C GLN A 93 -6.27 -6.43 16.58
N SER A 94 -6.89 -5.81 15.58
CA SER A 94 -8.04 -4.92 15.68
C SER A 94 -8.97 -5.14 14.47
N PRO A 95 -10.26 -4.75 14.56
CA PRO A 95 -11.20 -4.83 13.45
C PRO A 95 -11.03 -3.66 12.45
N THR A 96 -9.77 -3.34 12.13
CA THR A 96 -9.40 -2.27 11.20
C THR A 96 -8.71 -2.88 9.98
N LEU A 97 -9.07 -2.38 8.81
CA LEU A 97 -8.44 -2.74 7.54
C LEU A 97 -7.73 -1.51 6.98
N ALA A 98 -6.79 -1.75 6.08
CA ALA A 98 -6.20 -0.72 5.23
C ALA A 98 -6.36 -1.14 3.77
N LEU A 99 -6.78 -0.19 2.93
CA LEU A 99 -6.70 -0.32 1.48
C LEU A 99 -5.23 -0.20 1.04
N ALA A 100 -4.79 -1.04 0.11
CA ALA A 100 -3.43 -0.99 -0.40
C ALA A 100 -3.37 -1.55 -1.83
N VAL A 101 -2.34 -1.17 -2.58
CA VAL A 101 -2.02 -1.80 -3.88
C VAL A 101 -1.60 -3.24 -3.64
N LEU A 102 -2.30 -4.16 -4.28
CA LEU A 102 -2.03 -5.59 -4.24
C LEU A 102 -1.11 -6.01 -5.40
N TYR A 103 -1.32 -5.45 -6.58
CA TYR A 103 -0.51 -5.75 -7.76
C TYR A 103 0.10 -4.49 -8.33
N TYR A 104 1.43 -4.46 -8.33
CA TYR A 104 2.18 -3.40 -8.98
C TYR A 104 2.20 -3.63 -10.49
N ILE A 105 2.16 -2.54 -11.25
CA ILE A 105 2.08 -2.54 -12.71
C ILE A 105 3.42 -2.21 -13.35
N HIS A 106 3.67 -2.76 -14.55
CA HIS A 106 4.85 -2.44 -15.37
C HIS A 106 4.59 -1.28 -16.35
N ASP A 107 3.32 -1.04 -16.70
CA ASP A 107 2.91 0.01 -17.62
C ASP A 107 1.80 0.85 -16.96
N VAL A 108 2.05 2.15 -16.82
CA VAL A 108 1.12 3.11 -16.21
C VAL A 108 -0.18 3.24 -17.02
N ALA A 109 -0.17 2.92 -18.32
CA ALA A 109 -1.36 2.93 -19.16
C ALA A 109 -2.43 1.91 -18.72
N LEU A 110 -2.07 0.93 -17.87
CA LEU A 110 -3.02 0.01 -17.24
C LEU A 110 -3.95 0.71 -16.24
N LEU A 111 -3.55 1.86 -15.68
CA LEU A 111 -4.35 2.68 -14.77
C LEU A 111 -5.22 3.66 -15.56
N GLN A 112 -6.34 3.16 -16.07
CA GLN A 112 -7.29 3.90 -16.92
C GLN A 112 -8.25 4.77 -16.09
N ASP A 113 -8.54 4.35 -14.87
CA ASP A 113 -9.42 5.07 -13.94
C ASP A 113 -8.63 6.06 -13.09
N ASP A 114 -9.03 7.33 -13.12
CA ASP A 114 -8.33 8.43 -12.44
C ASP A 114 -8.26 8.22 -10.92
N VAL A 115 -9.33 7.68 -10.31
CA VAL A 115 -9.37 7.42 -8.85
C VAL A 115 -8.38 6.30 -8.48
N THR A 116 -8.34 5.24 -9.28
CA THR A 116 -7.36 4.15 -9.13
C THR A 116 -5.93 4.69 -9.25
N ARG A 117 -5.66 5.52 -10.27
CA ARG A 117 -4.33 6.11 -10.47
C ARG A 117 -3.90 6.98 -9.29
N SER A 118 -4.79 7.83 -8.78
CA SER A 118 -4.51 8.68 -7.63
C SER A 118 -4.19 7.85 -6.37
N HIS A 119 -4.98 6.81 -6.10
CA HIS A 119 -4.69 5.86 -5.00
C HIS A 119 -3.35 5.13 -5.19
N TYR A 120 -3.07 4.68 -6.42
CA TYR A 120 -1.81 4.02 -6.74
C TYR A 120 -0.61 4.94 -6.51
N PHE A 121 -0.70 6.20 -6.95
CA PHE A 121 0.27 7.25 -6.65
C PHE A 121 0.53 7.38 -5.14
N LEU A 122 -0.53 7.48 -4.33
CA LEU A 122 -0.42 7.62 -2.88
C LEU A 122 0.28 6.42 -2.22
N GLN A 123 -0.02 5.20 -2.65
CA GLN A 123 0.67 3.99 -2.17
C GLN A 123 2.16 4.03 -2.50
N VAL A 124 2.51 4.32 -3.74
CA VAL A 124 3.90 4.36 -4.20
C VAL A 124 4.66 5.49 -3.50
N LYS A 125 4.04 6.65 -3.30
CA LYS A 125 4.60 7.75 -2.50
C LYS A 125 4.89 7.30 -1.07
N GLN A 126 3.96 6.59 -0.43
CA GLN A 126 4.19 6.05 0.90
C GLN A 126 5.39 5.07 0.91
N ASP A 127 5.55 4.25 -0.13
CA ASP A 127 6.67 3.31 -0.23
C ASP A 127 8.03 4.01 -0.40
N VAL A 128 8.10 5.14 -1.12
CA VAL A 128 9.27 6.00 -1.17
C VAL A 128 9.57 6.57 0.23
N LEU A 129 8.59 7.21 0.87
CA LEU A 129 8.77 7.88 2.17
C LEU A 129 9.13 6.90 3.30
N GLU A 130 8.62 5.67 3.25
CA GLU A 130 8.97 4.59 4.19
C GLU A 130 10.34 3.95 3.89
N GLY A 131 10.97 4.29 2.77
CA GLY A 131 12.26 3.75 2.38
C GLY A 131 12.23 2.36 1.76
N LYS A 132 11.04 1.89 1.35
CA LYS A 132 10.93 0.62 0.60
C LYS A 132 11.50 0.77 -0.80
N LEU A 133 11.28 1.93 -1.42
CA LEU A 133 11.87 2.30 -2.69
C LEU A 133 13.12 3.13 -2.44
N ARG A 134 14.27 2.66 -2.96
CA ARG A 134 15.54 3.37 -2.81
C ARG A 134 15.68 4.37 -3.94
N CYS A 135 15.86 5.63 -3.60
CA CYS A 135 16.10 6.72 -4.55
C CYS A 135 17.40 7.46 -4.18
N ASN A 136 18.09 7.96 -5.20
CA ASN A 136 19.17 8.93 -5.00
C ASN A 136 18.60 10.35 -4.80
N HIS A 137 19.47 11.34 -4.57
CA HIS A 137 19.07 12.73 -4.34
C HIS A 137 18.31 13.36 -5.51
N GLU A 138 18.75 13.14 -6.74
CA GLU A 138 18.11 13.68 -7.94
C GLU A 138 16.69 13.13 -8.11
N GLN A 139 16.53 11.81 -7.96
CA GLN A 139 15.23 11.14 -8.02
C GLN A 139 14.32 11.59 -6.89
N ALA A 140 14.86 11.79 -5.68
CA ALA A 140 14.09 12.28 -4.54
C ALA A 140 13.54 13.69 -4.79
N VAL A 141 14.35 14.59 -5.38
CA VAL A 141 13.92 15.94 -5.78
C VAL A 141 12.80 15.85 -6.82
N LEU A 142 12.98 15.02 -7.84
CA LEU A 142 12.00 14.87 -8.91
C LEU A 142 10.66 14.33 -8.38
N LEU A 143 10.68 13.26 -7.59
CA LEU A 143 9.50 12.69 -6.95
C LEU A 143 8.81 13.69 -6.04
N ALA A 144 9.55 14.40 -5.20
CA ALA A 144 8.98 15.44 -4.32
C ALA A 144 8.29 16.55 -5.14
N SER A 145 8.89 17.00 -6.24
CA SER A 145 8.28 18.02 -7.10
C SER A 145 6.99 17.55 -7.76
N TYR A 146 6.94 16.31 -8.27
CA TYR A 146 5.70 15.74 -8.84
C TYR A 146 4.63 15.54 -7.77
N SER A 147 5.01 15.12 -6.56
CA SER A 147 4.08 15.00 -5.43
C SER A 147 3.45 16.35 -5.10
N LEU A 148 4.26 17.41 -5.02
CA LEU A 148 3.76 18.76 -4.75
C LEU A 148 2.83 19.25 -5.85
N GLN A 149 3.18 19.06 -7.12
CA GLN A 149 2.31 19.43 -8.24
C GLN A 149 1.00 18.64 -8.23
N ALA A 150 1.03 17.35 -7.90
CA ALA A 150 -0.16 16.51 -7.82
C ALA A 150 -1.10 16.92 -6.67
N GLU A 151 -0.55 17.32 -5.51
CA GLU A 151 -1.35 17.60 -4.31
C GLU A 151 -1.75 19.08 -4.16
N PHE A 152 -0.92 20.01 -4.63
CA PHE A 152 -1.09 21.44 -4.41
C PHE A 152 -1.28 22.26 -5.71
N GLY A 153 -1.14 21.63 -6.88
CA GLY A 153 -1.24 22.30 -8.17
C GLY A 153 0.01 23.13 -8.49
N ASP A 154 -0.15 24.26 -9.16
CA ASP A 154 0.98 25.08 -9.61
C ASP A 154 1.75 25.77 -8.46
N HIS A 155 3.06 25.93 -8.66
CA HIS A 155 3.94 26.61 -7.72
C HIS A 155 3.56 28.09 -7.51
N GLN A 156 3.58 28.54 -6.25
CA GLN A 156 3.35 29.94 -5.86
C GLN A 156 4.62 30.45 -5.16
N PRO A 157 5.45 31.28 -5.82
CA PRO A 157 6.75 31.70 -5.28
C PRO A 157 6.70 32.31 -3.88
N ASP A 158 5.66 33.07 -3.58
CA ASP A 158 5.50 33.74 -2.29
C ASP A 158 5.12 32.79 -1.13
N ARG A 159 4.67 31.57 -1.45
CA ARG A 159 4.18 30.59 -0.46
C ARG A 159 5.02 29.33 -0.40
N HIS A 160 5.39 28.78 -1.55
CA HIS A 160 6.05 27.48 -1.67
C HIS A 160 7.58 27.65 -1.61
N THR A 161 8.08 28.16 -0.49
CA THR A 161 9.51 28.33 -0.20
C THR A 161 10.09 27.07 0.44
N ALA A 162 11.42 26.92 0.44
CA ALA A 162 12.07 25.75 1.05
C ALA A 162 11.76 25.64 2.55
N GLU A 163 11.67 26.77 3.26
CA GLU A 163 11.29 26.79 4.68
C GLU A 163 9.85 26.31 4.89
N TYR A 164 8.91 26.70 4.01
CA TYR A 164 7.54 26.19 4.05
C TYR A 164 7.48 24.68 3.78
N LEU A 165 8.26 24.20 2.80
CA LEU A 165 8.28 22.79 2.42
C LEU A 165 8.92 21.87 3.47
N LYS A 166 9.66 22.42 4.44
CA LYS A 166 10.31 21.67 5.52
C LYS A 166 9.32 20.95 6.45
N ASP A 167 8.10 21.48 6.58
CA ASP A 167 7.03 20.88 7.39
C ASP A 167 6.37 19.66 6.71
N PHE A 168 6.68 19.42 5.42
CA PHE A 168 6.12 18.33 4.64
C PHE A 168 7.05 17.12 4.61
N LYS A 169 6.45 15.92 4.58
CA LYS A 169 7.18 14.67 4.38
C LYS A 169 7.43 14.45 2.89
N LEU A 170 8.51 15.05 2.38
CA LEU A 170 8.89 14.97 0.96
C LEU A 170 9.94 13.90 0.66
N PHE A 171 10.76 13.53 1.65
CA PHE A 171 11.87 12.61 1.45
C PHE A 171 11.82 11.41 2.39
N PRO A 172 12.46 10.28 2.02
CA PRO A 172 12.69 9.16 2.92
C PRO A 172 13.50 9.59 4.15
N LYS A 173 13.24 8.98 5.30
CA LYS A 173 13.93 9.33 6.57
C LYS A 173 15.45 9.21 6.52
N GLN A 174 15.97 8.35 5.65
CA GLN A 174 17.40 8.07 5.50
C GLN A 174 18.08 8.81 4.33
N ILE A 175 17.44 9.83 3.73
CA ILE A 175 17.95 10.49 2.51
C ILE A 175 19.28 11.26 2.71
N GLY A 176 19.54 11.74 3.93
CA GLY A 176 20.72 12.54 4.24
C GLY A 176 20.61 13.25 5.59
N SER A 177 21.66 14.00 5.92
CA SER A 177 21.74 14.90 7.07
C SER A 177 20.86 16.16 6.89
N GLU A 178 20.58 16.89 7.97
CA GLU A 178 19.74 18.09 7.92
C GLU A 178 20.24 19.15 6.92
N GLY A 179 21.56 19.35 6.82
CA GLY A 179 22.16 20.29 5.87
C GLY A 179 21.96 19.87 4.41
N GLU A 180 22.03 18.57 4.13
CA GLU A 180 21.75 18.03 2.79
C GLU A 180 20.26 18.18 2.45
N VAL A 181 19.36 17.93 3.40
CA VAL A 181 17.92 18.11 3.21
C VAL A 181 17.56 19.55 2.83
N GLY A 182 18.20 20.55 3.45
CA GLY A 182 17.99 21.96 3.08
C GLY A 182 18.31 22.24 1.60
N ALA A 183 19.45 21.75 1.11
CA ALA A 183 19.83 21.89 -0.30
C ALA A 183 18.86 21.15 -1.24
N LEU A 184 18.36 19.98 -0.84
CA LEU A 184 17.34 19.25 -1.59
C LEU A 184 16.02 20.01 -1.65
N LEU A 185 15.60 20.66 -0.57
CA LEU A 185 14.37 21.46 -0.56
C LEU A 185 14.45 22.64 -1.54
N GLU A 186 15.58 23.35 -1.59
CA GLU A 186 15.80 24.41 -2.59
C GLU A 186 15.72 23.87 -4.03
N ALA A 187 16.33 22.70 -4.28
CA ALA A 187 16.22 22.03 -5.58
C ALA A 187 14.78 21.62 -5.90
N VAL A 188 14.00 21.17 -4.91
CA VAL A 188 12.57 20.85 -5.07
C VAL A 188 11.78 22.10 -5.42
N VAL A 189 12.02 23.24 -4.77
CA VAL A 189 11.34 24.51 -5.09
C VAL A 189 11.59 24.89 -6.55
N TRP A 190 12.85 24.83 -6.99
CA TRP A 190 13.22 25.13 -8.37
C TRP A 190 12.53 24.17 -9.35
N GLN A 191 12.61 22.86 -9.10
CA GLN A 191 12.00 21.85 -9.96
C GLN A 191 10.47 22.01 -10.00
N TYR A 192 9.83 22.23 -8.86
CA TYR A 192 8.39 22.43 -8.75
C TYR A 192 7.92 23.66 -9.56
N SER A 193 8.68 24.77 -9.52
CA SER A 193 8.38 25.94 -10.35
C SER A 193 8.42 25.67 -11.85
N SER A 194 9.25 24.70 -12.29
CA SER A 194 9.34 24.31 -13.71
C SER A 194 8.14 23.49 -14.19
N LEU A 195 7.31 22.97 -13.29
CA LEU A 195 6.13 22.15 -13.60
C LEU A 195 4.85 22.97 -13.83
N GLN A 196 4.95 24.29 -13.90
CA GLN A 196 3.80 25.18 -14.09
C GLN A 196 2.89 24.73 -15.25
N GLY A 197 1.60 24.60 -14.97
CA GLY A 197 0.58 24.18 -15.93
C GLY A 197 0.50 22.67 -16.15
N LEU A 198 1.32 21.87 -15.45
CA LEU A 198 1.22 20.42 -15.50
C LEU A 198 -0.04 19.96 -14.75
N ALA A 199 -0.95 19.28 -15.45
CA ALA A 199 -2.16 18.75 -14.84
C ALA A 199 -1.85 17.73 -13.74
N GLN A 200 -2.64 17.72 -12.67
CA GLN A 200 -2.51 16.79 -11.53
C GLN A 200 -2.38 15.34 -11.99
N ALA A 201 -3.26 14.88 -12.89
CA ALA A 201 -3.25 13.52 -13.42
C ALA A 201 -1.91 13.13 -14.09
N LEU A 202 -1.26 14.09 -14.76
CA LEU A 202 0.04 13.87 -15.39
C LEU A 202 1.17 13.89 -14.35
N ALA A 203 1.09 14.74 -13.33
CA ALA A 203 2.03 14.73 -12.22
C ALA A 203 2.01 13.39 -11.46
N GLU A 204 0.81 12.85 -11.16
CA GLU A 204 0.63 11.51 -10.59
C GLU A 204 1.26 10.44 -11.49
N THR A 205 1.00 10.51 -12.81
CA THR A 205 1.55 9.58 -13.81
C THR A 205 3.08 9.62 -13.84
N TYR A 206 3.68 10.82 -13.85
CA TYR A 206 5.14 10.98 -13.86
C TYR A 206 5.77 10.53 -12.55
N TYR A 207 5.11 10.74 -11.41
CA TYR A 207 5.55 10.17 -10.14
C TYR A 207 5.62 8.64 -10.21
N ILE A 208 4.54 7.99 -10.71
CA ILE A 208 4.49 6.53 -10.82
C ILE A 208 5.57 6.01 -11.77
N LEU A 209 5.77 6.66 -12.92
CA LEU A 209 6.80 6.29 -13.89
C LEU A 209 8.21 6.41 -13.32
N GLU A 210 8.51 7.47 -12.57
CA GLU A 210 9.84 7.59 -11.94
C GLU A 210 10.00 6.55 -10.83
N ALA A 211 8.97 6.31 -10.04
CA ALA A 211 9.01 5.31 -8.98
C ALA A 211 9.17 3.87 -9.50
N GLN A 212 8.64 3.55 -10.68
CA GLN A 212 8.83 2.25 -11.36
C GLN A 212 10.31 1.93 -11.63
N ARG A 213 11.15 2.96 -11.72
CA ARG A 213 12.60 2.83 -11.99
C ARG A 213 13.41 2.64 -10.72
N LEU A 214 12.80 2.76 -9.54
CA LEU A 214 13.49 2.65 -8.26
C LEU A 214 13.67 1.18 -7.85
N ASP A 215 14.81 0.91 -7.22
CA ASP A 215 15.07 -0.39 -6.61
C ASP A 215 14.07 -0.66 -5.49
N GLY A 216 13.40 -1.80 -5.57
CA GLY A 216 12.36 -2.22 -4.63
C GLY A 216 10.93 -2.02 -5.14
N TYR A 217 10.73 -1.45 -6.33
CA TYR A 217 9.38 -1.26 -6.87
C TYR A 217 8.64 -2.59 -7.06
N GLY A 218 7.46 -2.69 -6.43
CA GLY A 218 6.66 -3.92 -6.42
C GLY A 218 7.35 -5.11 -5.74
N GLN A 219 8.40 -4.88 -4.96
CA GLN A 219 9.12 -5.93 -4.25
C GLN A 219 8.53 -6.16 -2.85
N GLU A 220 7.98 -7.35 -2.62
CA GLU A 220 7.67 -7.83 -1.27
C GLU A 220 8.88 -8.55 -0.69
N THR A 221 9.22 -8.30 0.58
CA THR A 221 10.37 -8.93 1.24
C THR A 221 9.93 -9.78 2.43
N PHE A 222 10.40 -11.01 2.47
CA PHE A 222 10.13 -11.99 3.51
C PHE A 222 11.43 -12.38 4.22
N MET A 223 11.39 -12.50 5.54
CA MET A 223 12.50 -13.08 6.29
C MET A 223 12.39 -14.61 6.25
N ALA A 224 13.49 -15.27 5.94
CA ALA A 224 13.63 -16.71 5.85
C ALA A 224 14.99 -17.16 6.42
N ARG A 225 15.25 -18.47 6.37
CA ARG A 225 16.56 -19.05 6.69
C ARG A 225 17.03 -19.92 5.54
N ASP A 226 18.32 -19.86 5.23
CA ASP A 226 18.94 -20.75 4.26
C ASP A 226 19.11 -22.18 4.84
N GLU A 227 19.64 -23.10 4.03
CA GLU A 227 19.90 -24.48 4.45
C GLU A 227 20.91 -24.60 5.60
N ARG A 228 21.73 -23.56 5.82
CA ARG A 228 22.72 -23.46 6.90
C ARG A 228 22.13 -22.83 8.16
N GLY A 229 20.86 -22.41 8.13
CA GLY A 229 20.17 -21.75 9.24
C GLY A 229 20.45 -20.25 9.35
N SER A 230 21.20 -19.67 8.42
CA SER A 230 21.50 -18.23 8.37
C SER A 230 20.28 -17.46 7.93
N GLU A 231 20.05 -16.29 8.51
CA GLU A 231 18.92 -15.44 8.15
C GLU A 231 19.13 -14.81 6.77
N VAL A 232 18.10 -14.90 5.94
CA VAL A 232 18.07 -14.35 4.59
C VAL A 232 16.77 -13.60 4.36
N TYR A 233 16.84 -12.56 3.55
CA TYR A 233 15.71 -11.84 3.00
C TYR A 233 15.41 -12.38 1.61
N LEU A 234 14.18 -12.87 1.43
CA LEU A 234 13.65 -13.30 0.15
C LEU A 234 12.74 -12.19 -0.38
N GLY A 235 13.21 -11.48 -1.39
CA GLY A 235 12.44 -10.51 -2.16
C GLY A 235 11.69 -11.20 -3.30
N THR A 236 10.45 -10.83 -3.55
CA THR A 236 9.70 -11.23 -4.75
C THR A 236 9.21 -9.98 -5.45
N SER A 237 9.48 -9.86 -6.75
CA SER A 237 9.05 -8.72 -7.58
C SER A 237 8.46 -9.20 -8.90
N LEU A 238 7.98 -8.27 -9.73
CA LEU A 238 7.54 -8.54 -11.10
C LEU A 238 8.62 -9.21 -11.96
N MET A 239 9.90 -8.99 -11.66
CA MET A 239 11.01 -9.50 -12.47
C MET A 239 11.53 -10.87 -12.02
N GLY A 240 11.36 -11.22 -10.73
CA GLY A 240 11.91 -12.44 -10.20
C GLY A 240 11.95 -12.52 -8.67
N ILE A 241 12.79 -13.43 -8.18
CA ILE A 241 13.08 -13.62 -6.75
C ILE A 241 14.50 -13.14 -6.45
N ASP A 242 14.61 -12.25 -5.49
CA ASP A 242 15.86 -11.76 -4.88
C ASP A 242 16.12 -12.56 -3.59
N VAL A 243 17.33 -13.08 -3.40
CA VAL A 243 17.78 -13.65 -2.14
C VAL A 243 19.01 -12.90 -1.64
N ARG A 244 18.85 -12.24 -0.48
CA ARG A 244 19.89 -11.46 0.20
C ARG A 244 20.17 -12.01 1.58
N PRO A 245 21.41 -12.39 1.91
CA PRO A 245 21.80 -12.69 3.29
C PRO A 245 21.57 -11.48 4.20
N ALA A 246 21.13 -11.70 5.44
CA ALA A 246 21.02 -10.63 6.43
C ALA A 246 22.39 -10.03 6.81
N ALA A 247 23.47 -10.81 6.64
CA ALA A 247 24.86 -10.39 6.78
C ALA A 247 25.63 -10.74 5.50
N GLY A 248 26.12 -9.72 4.79
CA GLY A 248 26.91 -9.88 3.56
C GLY A 248 26.43 -8.98 2.41
N HIS A 249 27.19 -8.96 1.32
CA HIS A 249 26.92 -8.13 0.13
C HIS A 249 26.53 -8.94 -1.11
N THR A 250 26.53 -10.27 -1.03
CA THR A 250 26.20 -11.14 -2.15
C THR A 250 24.69 -11.27 -2.30
N HIS A 251 24.14 -10.66 -3.34
CA HIS A 251 22.75 -10.78 -3.74
C HIS A 251 22.65 -11.78 -4.90
N VAL A 252 21.72 -12.73 -4.83
CA VAL A 252 21.41 -13.63 -5.94
C VAL A 252 20.00 -13.32 -6.43
N PHE A 253 19.88 -13.05 -7.74
CA PHE A 253 18.61 -12.76 -8.39
C PHE A 253 18.23 -13.87 -9.38
N TYR A 254 17.01 -14.37 -9.27
CA TYR A 254 16.47 -15.40 -10.16
C TYR A 254 15.31 -14.81 -10.95
N ARG A 255 15.44 -14.69 -12.28
CA ARG A 255 14.33 -14.22 -13.13
C ARG A 255 13.23 -15.26 -13.17
N TRP A 256 11.98 -14.84 -13.32
CA TRP A 256 10.87 -15.78 -13.48
C TRP A 256 11.06 -16.75 -14.65
N ASN A 257 11.64 -16.28 -15.76
CA ASN A 257 11.93 -17.12 -16.94
C ASN A 257 12.94 -18.24 -16.66
N ASP A 258 13.79 -18.07 -15.65
CA ASP A 258 14.84 -19.03 -15.31
C ASP A 258 14.34 -20.06 -14.28
N ILE A 259 13.21 -19.79 -13.62
CA ILE A 259 12.61 -20.63 -12.58
C ILE A 259 11.61 -21.61 -13.21
N THR A 260 11.92 -22.89 -13.17
CA THR A 260 11.07 -23.96 -13.73
C THR A 260 10.01 -24.47 -12.75
N ASN A 261 10.27 -24.37 -11.45
CA ASN A 261 9.35 -24.84 -10.43
C ASN A 261 9.54 -24.10 -9.10
N LEU A 262 8.43 -23.77 -8.43
CA LEU A 262 8.37 -23.22 -7.08
C LEU A 262 7.57 -24.14 -6.20
N VAL A 263 8.21 -24.73 -5.20
CA VAL A 263 7.58 -25.65 -4.25
C VAL A 263 7.62 -25.04 -2.85
N ASN A 264 6.43 -24.78 -2.29
CA ASN A 264 6.28 -24.43 -0.89
C ASN A 264 5.70 -25.63 -0.13
N ASN A 265 6.47 -26.18 0.82
CA ASN A 265 6.02 -27.23 1.72
C ASN A 265 6.16 -26.76 3.19
N LYS A 266 5.04 -26.32 3.76
CA LYS A 266 4.91 -25.80 5.13
C LYS A 266 5.83 -24.59 5.39
N ARG A 267 7.04 -24.86 5.87
CA ARG A 267 8.06 -23.84 6.22
C ARG A 267 9.24 -23.84 5.25
N ASN A 268 9.24 -24.74 4.27
CA ASN A 268 10.34 -24.92 3.33
C ASN A 268 9.92 -24.40 1.96
N PHE A 269 10.66 -23.42 1.45
CA PHE A 269 10.52 -22.90 0.10
C PHE A 269 11.70 -23.41 -0.75
N ARG A 270 11.42 -24.00 -1.91
CA ARG A 270 12.43 -24.45 -2.87
C ARG A 270 12.09 -23.92 -4.25
N HIS A 271 13.09 -23.42 -4.96
CA HIS A 271 12.99 -23.10 -6.38
C HIS A 271 13.93 -24.05 -7.16
N ARG A 272 13.52 -24.45 -8.36
CA ARG A 272 14.40 -25.12 -9.33
C ARG A 272 14.66 -24.15 -10.48
N VAL A 273 15.93 -23.93 -10.78
CA VAL A 273 16.36 -23.15 -11.95
C VAL A 273 16.58 -24.12 -13.11
N SER A 274 16.28 -23.70 -14.33
CA SER A 274 16.71 -24.47 -15.51
C SER A 274 18.23 -24.50 -15.54
N GLU A 275 18.85 -25.68 -15.51
CA GLU A 275 20.22 -25.80 -15.99
C GLU A 275 20.17 -25.54 -17.51
N ASP A 276 20.95 -24.57 -17.98
CA ASP A 276 20.87 -24.02 -19.34
C ASP A 276 20.92 -25.08 -20.45
N ARG A 277 20.28 -24.74 -21.58
CA ARG A 277 20.61 -25.27 -22.90
C ARG A 277 21.79 -24.51 -23.50
#